data_AF-A0A6J2QV26-F1
#
_entry.id   AF-A0A6J2QV26-F1
#
_cell.length_a   1.000
_cell.length_b   1.000
_cell.length_c   1.000
_cell.angle_alpha   90.00
_cell.angle_beta   90.00
_cell.angle_gamma   90.00
#
_symmetry.space_group_name_H-M   'P 1'
#
loop_
_entity.id
_entity.type
_entity.pdbx_description
1 polymer ?
#
loop_
_entity_poly.entity_id
_entity_poly.type
_entity_poly.pdbx_seq_one_letter_code
_entity_poly.pdbx_strand_id
1 'polypeptide(L)'
;MSEFLVSLLGERLVNSEKAELDVQALGAKLSLVGLFFGCSLNAPCKQFNGSLCEFYSRFKKASEHKDKLEIVFISSDQDQKHWQDFLQEMPWPALPFKDRHKKMKLWNKYKVTSIPSLVFVDAATGKVVCRNGLLVVRDDPKGLEFPWGPKPFAEVVAGPLLRNNRQTTDSSSLEGHYVGVYFSAHWCPPCRSLTRVLVESYRTVKESGQKFEIVFVSADRSEESFKQYFSEMPWLAVPYSDEARRSRLNRLYGIQGIPTLILLDAEGHMISRQGRVEVLNDPECQLFPWHPRPVLELSESNAVQLHEGPCLVLFVDAEEEGELEPAKELIQPIAEKIMAKYKAKEEEMPLLFFVAGEDDMSDSLRDYTNLPEAAPLLTILDMSARAKYVRDVEEITPAVVEQFVNDFLAEKLKPEPI
;
A
#
# COMPACT_ATOMS: atom_id res chain seq x y z
N MET A 1 -0.84 -13.21 22.86
CA MET A 1 -1.66 -13.07 21.63
C MET A 1 -2.65 -11.92 21.74
N SER A 2 -3.45 -11.84 22.81
CA SER A 2 -4.47 -10.79 22.95
C SER A 2 -3.96 -9.38 23.29
N GLU A 3 -2.78 -9.23 23.90
CA GLU A 3 -2.21 -7.91 24.23
C GLU A 3 -1.99 -7.02 22.99
N PHE A 4 -1.59 -7.60 21.86
CA PHE A 4 -1.41 -6.84 20.63
C PHE A 4 -2.75 -6.28 20.12
N LEU A 5 -3.81 -7.10 20.10
CA LEU A 5 -5.14 -6.63 19.69
C LEU A 5 -5.68 -5.55 20.62
N VAL A 6 -5.42 -5.65 21.92
CA VAL A 6 -5.77 -4.59 22.88
C VAL A 6 -4.99 -3.31 22.57
N SER A 7 -3.70 -3.40 22.24
CA SER A 7 -2.93 -2.25 21.78
C SER A 7 -3.47 -1.66 20.47
N LEU A 8 -3.99 -2.49 19.57
CA LEU A 8 -4.47 -2.07 18.24
C LEU A 8 -5.87 -1.43 18.31
N LEU A 9 -6.81 -2.08 19.01
CA LEU A 9 -8.23 -1.74 19.02
C LEU A 9 -8.67 -1.06 20.34
N GLY A 10 -7.83 -1.10 21.38
CA GLY A 10 -8.18 -0.73 22.76
C GLY A 10 -8.78 -1.89 23.52
N GLU A 11 -9.17 -1.63 24.77
CA GLU A 11 -9.70 -2.67 25.67
C GLU A 11 -11.12 -3.10 25.30
N ARG A 12 -11.92 -2.21 24.69
CA ARG A 12 -13.35 -2.42 24.46
C ARG A 12 -13.78 -2.09 23.03
N LEU A 13 -14.62 -2.97 22.47
CA LEU A 13 -15.41 -2.71 21.27
C LEU A 13 -16.89 -2.55 21.63
N VAL A 14 -17.70 -2.07 20.70
CA VAL A 14 -19.15 -1.89 20.90
C VAL A 14 -19.90 -2.69 19.84
N ASN A 15 -20.88 -3.49 20.24
CA ASN A 15 -21.75 -4.22 19.31
C ASN A 15 -23.04 -3.42 18.98
N SER A 16 -23.90 -3.99 18.14
CA SER A 16 -25.18 -3.40 17.73
C SER A 16 -26.14 -3.14 18.90
N GLU A 17 -26.03 -3.89 19.99
CA GLU A 17 -26.82 -3.73 21.22
C GLU A 17 -26.24 -2.69 22.19
N LYS A 18 -25.17 -1.99 21.79
CA LYS A 18 -24.39 -1.05 22.62
C LYS A 18 -23.67 -1.73 23.80
N ALA A 19 -23.59 -3.05 23.81
CA ALA A 19 -22.81 -3.79 24.79
C ALA A 19 -21.31 -3.68 24.46
N GLU A 20 -20.52 -3.54 25.51
CA GLU A 20 -19.06 -3.51 25.40
C GLU A 20 -18.52 -4.94 25.35
N LEU A 21 -17.63 -5.20 24.38
CA LEU A 21 -16.93 -6.46 24.22
C LEU A 21 -15.47 -6.29 24.63
N ASP A 22 -15.01 -7.17 25.51
CA ASP A 22 -13.61 -7.22 25.93
C ASP A 22 -12.71 -7.75 24.80
N VAL A 23 -11.78 -6.91 24.35
CA VAL A 23 -10.87 -7.25 23.23
C VAL A 23 -9.90 -8.35 23.62
N GLN A 24 -9.53 -8.44 24.89
CA GLN A 24 -8.59 -9.45 25.36
C GLN A 24 -9.18 -10.86 25.24
N ALA A 25 -10.42 -11.03 25.71
CA ALA A 25 -11.17 -12.27 25.62
C ALA A 25 -11.52 -12.63 24.17
N LEU A 26 -11.88 -11.64 23.35
CA LEU A 26 -12.15 -11.82 21.93
C LEU A 26 -10.90 -12.34 21.21
N GLY A 27 -9.77 -11.65 21.39
CA GLY A 27 -8.50 -11.94 20.71
C GLY A 27 -7.87 -13.28 21.06
N ALA A 28 -8.28 -13.93 22.17
CA ALA A 28 -7.72 -15.22 22.58
C ALA A 28 -8.03 -16.36 21.59
N LYS A 29 -9.09 -16.24 20.79
CA LYS A 29 -9.54 -17.28 19.84
C LYS A 29 -9.19 -16.97 18.39
N LEU A 30 -8.98 -15.69 18.07
CA LEU A 30 -8.81 -15.19 16.72
C LEU A 30 -7.42 -15.52 16.16
N SER A 31 -7.40 -15.89 14.87
CA SER A 31 -6.18 -15.84 14.06
C SER A 31 -6.19 -14.65 13.11
N LEU A 32 -7.36 -14.15 12.73
CA LEU A 32 -7.51 -13.07 11.76
C LEU A 32 -8.54 -12.03 12.21
N VAL A 33 -8.24 -10.75 11.99
CA VAL A 33 -9.17 -9.64 12.18
C VAL A 33 -9.35 -8.91 10.85
N GLY A 34 -10.60 -8.72 10.41
CA GLY A 34 -10.95 -7.86 9.29
C GLY A 34 -11.28 -6.45 9.77
N LEU A 35 -10.46 -5.47 9.42
CA LEU A 35 -10.70 -4.06 9.71
C LEU A 35 -11.51 -3.46 8.57
N PHE A 36 -12.81 -3.23 8.81
CA PHE A 36 -13.71 -2.64 7.82
C PHE A 36 -13.80 -1.13 8.01
N PHE A 37 -13.15 -0.37 7.13
CA PHE A 37 -13.22 1.09 7.08
C PHE A 37 -14.37 1.52 6.17
N GLY A 38 -15.32 2.28 6.72
CA GLY A 38 -16.50 2.70 5.97
C GLY A 38 -17.25 3.86 6.59
N CYS A 39 -18.23 4.35 5.86
CA CYS A 39 -19.12 5.44 6.28
C CYS A 39 -20.56 5.08 5.90
N SER A 40 -21.49 5.27 6.82
CA SER A 40 -22.91 4.97 6.63
C SER A 40 -23.53 5.78 5.49
N LEU A 41 -23.08 7.01 5.24
CA LEU A 41 -23.66 7.88 4.21
C LEU A 41 -23.08 7.62 2.81
N ASN A 42 -22.07 6.76 2.70
CA ASN A 42 -21.43 6.43 1.43
C ASN A 42 -22.15 5.25 0.74
N ALA A 43 -22.72 5.48 -0.44
CA ALA A 43 -23.48 4.45 -1.17
C ALA A 43 -22.67 3.17 -1.48
N PRO A 44 -21.40 3.25 -1.95
CA PRO A 44 -20.54 2.08 -2.07
C PRO A 44 -20.35 1.31 -0.75
N CYS A 45 -20.21 1.99 0.39
CA CYS A 45 -20.14 1.34 1.70
C CYS A 45 -21.41 0.58 2.04
N LYS A 46 -22.60 1.16 1.79
CA LYS A 46 -23.88 0.47 2.00
C LYS A 46 -24.02 -0.79 1.14
N GLN A 47 -23.65 -0.69 -0.14
CA GLN A 47 -23.69 -1.84 -1.04
C GLN A 47 -22.75 -2.95 -0.56
N PHE A 48 -21.51 -2.59 -0.22
CA PHE A 48 -20.53 -3.57 0.27
C PHE A 48 -20.92 -4.17 1.62
N ASN A 49 -21.54 -3.40 2.52
CA ASN A 49 -22.04 -3.90 3.81
C ASN A 49 -22.98 -5.10 3.63
N GLY A 50 -23.91 -5.04 2.66
CA GLY A 50 -24.80 -6.16 2.35
C GLY A 50 -24.04 -7.43 1.95
N SER A 51 -23.09 -7.32 1.02
CA SER A 51 -22.25 -8.44 0.60
C SER A 51 -21.39 -8.99 1.75
N LEU A 52 -20.85 -8.11 2.59
CA LEU A 52 -20.03 -8.49 3.74
C LEU A 52 -20.85 -9.20 4.82
N CYS A 53 -22.09 -8.77 5.07
CA CYS A 53 -23.02 -9.42 5.98
C CYS A 53 -23.35 -10.85 5.53
N GLU A 54 -23.64 -11.04 4.24
CA GLU A 54 -23.91 -12.38 3.68
C GLU A 54 -22.69 -13.30 3.83
N PHE A 55 -21.52 -12.82 3.42
CA PHE A 55 -20.26 -13.53 3.53
C PHE A 55 -19.95 -13.92 4.99
N TYR A 56 -19.98 -12.96 5.90
CA TYR A 56 -19.64 -13.17 7.31
C TYR A 56 -20.63 -14.13 7.98
N SER A 57 -21.93 -13.97 7.75
CA SER A 57 -22.96 -14.86 8.28
C SER A 57 -22.77 -16.29 7.82
N ARG A 58 -22.44 -16.47 6.53
CA ARG A 58 -22.13 -17.78 5.96
C ARG A 58 -20.87 -18.37 6.57
N PHE A 59 -19.79 -17.58 6.68
CA PHE A 59 -18.52 -18.01 7.26
C PHE A 59 -18.71 -18.48 8.70
N LYS A 60 -19.37 -17.67 9.55
CA LYS A 60 -19.64 -18.01 10.95
C LYS A 60 -20.53 -19.26 11.11
N LYS A 61 -21.41 -19.55 10.14
CA LYS A 61 -22.29 -20.72 10.17
C LYS A 61 -21.62 -22.00 9.70
N ALA A 62 -20.85 -21.94 8.61
CA ALA A 62 -20.43 -23.13 7.86
C ALA A 62 -18.93 -23.43 7.94
N SER A 63 -18.08 -22.46 8.30
CA SER A 63 -16.63 -22.65 8.34
C SER A 63 -16.20 -23.40 9.60
N GLU A 64 -15.25 -24.32 9.45
CA GLU A 64 -14.52 -24.91 10.58
C GLU A 64 -13.70 -23.86 11.35
N HIS A 65 -13.42 -22.72 10.70
CA HIS A 65 -12.68 -21.59 11.25
C HIS A 65 -13.59 -20.44 11.76
N LYS A 66 -14.88 -20.69 11.98
CA LYS A 66 -15.85 -19.66 12.42
C LYS A 66 -15.42 -18.82 13.64
N ASP A 67 -14.70 -19.41 14.58
CA ASP A 67 -14.23 -18.75 15.81
C ASP A 67 -12.85 -18.08 15.64
N LYS A 68 -12.27 -18.15 14.44
CA LYS A 68 -10.91 -17.67 14.12
C LYS A 68 -10.89 -16.31 13.42
N LEU A 69 -12.02 -15.88 12.86
CA LEU A 69 -12.19 -14.59 12.19
C LEU A 69 -13.12 -13.70 12.99
N GLU A 70 -12.76 -12.42 13.16
CA GLU A 70 -13.71 -11.38 13.54
C GLU A 70 -13.57 -10.16 12.63
N ILE A 71 -14.65 -9.43 12.40
CA ILE A 71 -14.62 -8.16 11.70
C ILE A 71 -14.77 -7.04 12.73
N VAL A 72 -14.09 -5.91 12.53
CA VAL A 72 -14.24 -4.73 13.37
C VAL A 72 -14.48 -3.53 12.47
N PHE A 73 -15.59 -2.84 12.69
CA PHE A 73 -15.94 -1.65 11.93
C PHE A 73 -15.21 -0.41 12.46
N ILE A 74 -14.48 0.24 11.54
CA ILE A 74 -13.74 1.47 11.74
C ILE A 74 -14.47 2.59 11.00
N SER A 75 -15.39 3.23 11.71
CA SER A 75 -16.28 4.24 11.16
C SER A 75 -15.56 5.55 10.81
N SER A 76 -15.90 6.09 9.64
CA SER A 76 -15.60 7.45 9.20
C SER A 76 -16.81 8.40 9.32
N ASP A 77 -17.87 7.99 10.02
CA ASP A 77 -19.07 8.80 10.24
C ASP A 77 -18.75 10.01 11.12
N GLN A 78 -19.32 11.17 10.77
CA GLN A 78 -19.09 12.42 11.48
C GLN A 78 -20.01 12.57 12.71
N ASP A 79 -21.15 11.89 12.71
CA ASP A 79 -22.15 11.94 13.76
C ASP A 79 -22.45 10.56 14.36
N GLN A 80 -22.77 10.59 15.65
CA GLN A 80 -22.98 9.37 16.42
C GLN A 80 -24.26 8.63 16.02
N LYS A 81 -25.27 9.34 15.50
CA LYS A 81 -26.56 8.75 15.16
C LYS A 81 -26.43 7.85 13.93
N HIS A 82 -25.90 8.36 12.83
CA HIS A 82 -25.68 7.56 11.64
C HIS A 82 -24.70 6.40 11.89
N TRP A 83 -23.65 6.62 12.69
CA TRP A 83 -22.78 5.54 13.15
C TRP A 83 -23.56 4.42 13.86
N GLN A 84 -24.46 4.80 14.77
CA GLN A 84 -25.24 3.86 15.57
C GLN A 84 -26.31 3.14 14.75
N ASP A 85 -26.98 3.85 13.83
CA ASP A 85 -27.98 3.28 12.93
C ASP A 85 -27.31 2.23 12.02
N PHE A 86 -26.15 2.56 11.45
CA PHE A 86 -25.40 1.63 10.60
C PHE A 86 -24.84 0.43 11.38
N LEU A 87 -24.43 0.63 12.64
CA LEU A 87 -24.01 -0.47 13.52
C LEU A 87 -25.12 -1.51 13.77
N GLN A 88 -26.39 -1.12 13.69
CA GLN A 88 -27.51 -2.07 13.79
C GLN A 88 -27.68 -2.95 12.55
N GLU A 89 -27.12 -2.54 11.41
CA GLU A 89 -27.20 -3.27 10.15
C GLU A 89 -26.10 -4.35 10.00
N MET A 90 -25.15 -4.42 10.95
CA MET A 90 -23.99 -5.30 10.87
C MET A 90 -23.90 -6.28 12.06
N PRO A 91 -23.47 -7.54 11.83
CA PRO A 91 -23.35 -8.56 12.88
C PRO A 91 -22.04 -8.49 13.68
N TRP A 92 -21.08 -7.65 13.28
CA TRP A 92 -19.78 -7.52 13.89
C TRP A 92 -19.65 -6.23 14.72
N PRO A 93 -18.72 -6.17 15.69
CA PRO A 93 -18.55 -4.99 16.52
C PRO A 93 -17.81 -3.85 15.82
N ALA A 94 -17.83 -2.67 16.45
CA ALA A 94 -17.15 -1.46 16.00
C ALA A 94 -16.22 -0.89 17.07
N LEU A 95 -15.24 -0.09 16.64
CA LEU A 95 -14.57 0.82 17.56
C LEU A 95 -15.58 1.83 18.14
N PRO A 96 -15.47 2.19 19.43
CA PRO A 96 -16.31 3.23 20.03
C PRO A 96 -16.31 4.51 19.20
N PHE A 97 -17.48 5.15 19.04
CA PHE A 97 -17.61 6.35 18.22
C PHE A 97 -16.62 7.46 18.63
N LYS A 98 -16.43 7.64 19.94
CA LYS A 98 -15.56 8.62 20.59
C LYS A 98 -14.05 8.42 20.32
N ASP A 99 -13.63 7.24 19.90
CA ASP A 99 -12.21 6.89 19.72
C ASP A 99 -11.65 7.40 18.37
N ARG A 100 -11.90 8.67 18.03
CA ARG A 100 -11.52 9.30 16.75
C ARG A 100 -10.03 9.16 16.44
N HIS A 101 -9.18 9.44 17.42
CA HIS A 101 -7.74 9.34 17.29
C HIS A 101 -7.29 7.91 16.94
N LYS A 102 -7.90 6.90 17.54
CA LYS A 102 -7.57 5.50 17.26
C LYS A 102 -8.00 5.08 15.86
N LYS A 103 -9.20 5.51 15.42
CA LYS A 103 -9.67 5.29 14.05
C LYS A 103 -8.69 5.88 13.02
N MET A 104 -8.22 7.11 13.25
CA MET A 104 -7.20 7.75 12.42
C MET A 104 -5.87 6.99 12.45
N LYS A 105 -5.41 6.56 13.63
CA LYS A 105 -4.19 5.73 13.74
C LYS A 105 -4.28 4.44 12.92
N LEU A 106 -5.42 3.75 12.95
CA LEU A 106 -5.63 2.53 12.15
C LEU A 106 -5.68 2.84 10.65
N TRP A 107 -6.35 3.92 10.27
CA TRP A 107 -6.42 4.39 8.89
C TRP A 107 -5.01 4.59 8.31
N ASN A 108 -4.15 5.31 9.05
CA ASN A 108 -2.77 5.60 8.63
C ASN A 108 -1.90 4.34 8.69
N LYS A 109 -1.96 3.58 9.79
CA LYS A 109 -1.17 2.36 9.99
C LYS A 109 -1.38 1.34 8.87
N TYR A 110 -2.62 1.20 8.39
CA TYR A 110 -2.95 0.26 7.33
C TYR A 110 -2.99 0.90 5.93
N LYS A 111 -2.60 2.17 5.81
CA LYS A 111 -2.54 2.95 4.56
C LYS A 111 -3.84 2.87 3.77
N VAL A 112 -4.95 3.11 4.46
CA VAL A 112 -6.26 3.16 3.83
C VAL A 112 -6.35 4.45 3.02
N THR A 113 -6.64 4.35 1.73
CA THR A 113 -6.70 5.52 0.83
C THR A 113 -8.14 5.91 0.47
N SER A 114 -9.08 4.99 0.61
CA SER A 114 -10.49 5.19 0.25
C SER A 114 -11.42 4.30 1.06
N ILE A 115 -12.70 4.64 1.10
CA ILE A 115 -13.78 3.79 1.61
C ILE A 115 -14.73 3.37 0.48
N PRO A 116 -15.34 2.17 0.56
CA PRO A 116 -15.11 1.12 1.57
C PRO A 116 -13.74 0.45 1.42
N SER A 117 -13.13 0.08 2.54
CA SER A 117 -11.89 -0.72 2.57
C SER A 117 -12.00 -1.82 3.62
N LEU A 118 -11.52 -3.02 3.31
CA LEU A 118 -11.43 -4.14 4.25
C LEU A 118 -10.01 -4.66 4.24
N VAL A 119 -9.31 -4.56 5.36
CA VAL A 119 -7.94 -5.05 5.52
C VAL A 119 -7.96 -6.22 6.49
N PHE A 120 -7.47 -7.39 6.06
CA PHE A 120 -7.28 -8.52 6.96
C PHE A 120 -5.89 -8.46 7.57
N VAL A 121 -5.83 -8.58 8.90
CA VAL A 121 -4.60 -8.54 9.68
C VAL A 121 -4.51 -9.76 10.58
N ASP A 122 -3.30 -10.26 10.77
CA ASP A 122 -3.03 -11.34 11.69
C ASP A 122 -3.33 -10.88 13.12
N ALA A 123 -4.11 -11.67 13.85
CA ALA A 123 -4.58 -11.28 15.19
C ALA A 123 -3.44 -11.22 16.22
N ALA A 124 -2.36 -11.99 16.05
CA ALA A 124 -1.27 -12.04 17.03
C ALA A 124 -0.26 -10.91 16.83
N THR A 125 -0.03 -10.51 15.58
CA THR A 125 1.06 -9.61 15.18
C THR A 125 0.57 -8.28 14.59
N GLY A 126 -0.68 -8.23 14.12
CA GLY A 126 -1.24 -7.11 13.36
C GLY A 126 -0.65 -6.90 11.98
N LYS A 127 0.20 -7.82 11.51
CA LYS A 127 0.75 -7.79 10.16
C LYS A 127 -0.39 -7.91 9.15
N VAL A 128 -0.27 -7.18 8.05
CA VAL A 128 -1.27 -7.22 6.99
C VAL A 128 -1.19 -8.58 6.28
N VAL A 129 -2.30 -9.30 6.32
CA VAL A 129 -2.48 -10.61 5.68
C VAL A 129 -3.05 -10.41 4.27
N CYS A 130 -4.03 -9.52 4.12
CA CYS A 130 -4.59 -9.15 2.83
C CYS A 130 -5.06 -7.68 2.85
N ARG A 131 -4.45 -6.83 2.00
CA ARG A 131 -4.82 -5.41 1.87
C ARG A 131 -6.19 -5.20 1.22
N ASN A 132 -6.53 -6.02 0.23
CA ASN A 132 -7.75 -5.86 -0.55
C ASN A 132 -8.79 -6.94 -0.20
N GLY A 133 -9.32 -6.87 1.01
CA GLY A 133 -10.33 -7.80 1.52
C GLY A 133 -11.67 -7.74 0.79
N LEU A 134 -11.97 -6.65 0.05
CA LEU A 134 -13.15 -6.57 -0.81
C LEU A 134 -13.10 -7.68 -1.89
N LEU A 135 -11.93 -7.94 -2.45
CA LEU A 135 -11.74 -9.02 -3.43
C LEU A 135 -11.91 -10.40 -2.80
N VAL A 136 -11.54 -10.59 -1.53
CA VAL A 136 -11.80 -11.85 -0.82
C VAL A 136 -13.30 -12.15 -0.77
N VAL A 137 -14.09 -11.16 -0.33
CA VAL A 137 -15.55 -11.32 -0.19
C VAL A 137 -16.20 -11.66 -1.54
N ARG A 138 -15.70 -11.08 -2.63
CA ARG A 138 -16.18 -11.32 -3.99
C ARG A 138 -15.73 -12.67 -4.55
N ASP A 139 -14.45 -12.99 -4.43
CA ASP A 139 -13.83 -14.13 -5.12
C ASP A 139 -13.92 -15.44 -4.34
N ASP A 140 -13.96 -15.37 -3.01
CA ASP A 140 -14.12 -16.50 -2.12
C ASP A 140 -15.33 -16.30 -1.18
N PRO A 141 -16.57 -16.21 -1.73
CA PRO A 141 -17.77 -15.93 -0.94
C PRO A 141 -18.12 -17.04 0.08
N LYS A 142 -17.44 -18.18 0.01
CA LYS A 142 -17.59 -19.32 0.91
C LYS A 142 -16.50 -19.37 1.98
N GLY A 143 -15.44 -18.59 1.84
CA GLY A 143 -14.29 -18.58 2.73
C GLY A 143 -13.48 -19.88 2.75
N LEU A 144 -13.40 -20.57 1.60
CA LEU A 144 -12.68 -21.83 1.45
C LEU A 144 -11.15 -21.65 1.40
N GLU A 145 -10.68 -20.45 1.04
CA GLU A 145 -9.26 -20.11 1.01
C GLU A 145 -8.76 -19.55 2.35
N PHE A 146 -9.56 -19.61 3.43
CA PHE A 146 -9.15 -19.13 4.74
C PHE A 146 -7.98 -19.97 5.32
N PRO A 147 -6.95 -19.32 5.91
CA PRO A 147 -6.73 -17.89 5.99
C PRO A 147 -6.21 -17.30 4.66
N TRP A 148 -6.72 -16.13 4.27
CA TRP A 148 -6.38 -15.46 2.99
C TRP A 148 -5.01 -14.77 2.99
N GLY A 149 -4.01 -15.39 3.63
CA GLY A 149 -2.65 -14.87 3.72
C GLY A 149 -1.89 -14.84 2.42
N PRO A 150 -0.71 -14.21 2.43
CA PRO A 150 0.15 -14.16 1.26
C PRO A 150 0.59 -15.58 0.92
N LYS A 151 0.14 -16.05 -0.23
CA LYS A 151 0.65 -17.27 -0.86
C LYS A 151 1.94 -16.94 -1.62
N PRO A 152 2.88 -17.88 -1.75
CA PRO A 152 4.06 -17.69 -2.58
C PRO A 152 3.66 -17.26 -4.00
N PHE A 153 4.40 -16.31 -4.59
CA PHE A 153 4.11 -15.80 -5.93
C PHE A 153 3.97 -16.93 -6.95
N ALA A 154 4.87 -17.91 -6.91
CA ALA A 154 4.87 -19.10 -7.77
C ALA A 154 3.54 -19.88 -7.72
N GLU A 155 2.91 -20.01 -6.55
CA GLU A 155 1.60 -20.65 -6.40
C GLU A 155 0.50 -19.80 -7.06
N VAL A 156 0.54 -18.48 -6.85
CA VAL A 156 -0.52 -17.58 -7.31
C VAL A 156 -0.49 -17.39 -8.83
N VAL A 157 0.70 -17.35 -9.44
CA VAL A 157 0.89 -17.19 -10.89
C VAL A 157 0.77 -18.50 -11.67
N ALA A 158 0.77 -19.64 -10.98
CA ALA A 158 0.82 -20.98 -11.54
C ALA A 158 -0.11 -21.18 -12.74
N GLY A 159 0.43 -21.78 -13.80
CA GLY A 159 -0.29 -22.18 -15.00
C GLY A 159 0.19 -21.46 -16.27
N PRO A 160 -0.54 -21.58 -17.38
CA PRO A 160 -0.13 -21.03 -18.67
C PRO A 160 -0.08 -19.50 -18.65
N LEU A 161 0.95 -18.94 -19.27
CA LEU A 161 1.18 -17.52 -19.56
C LEU A 161 1.29 -17.30 -21.07
N LEU A 162 0.77 -16.19 -21.56
CA LEU A 162 0.74 -15.85 -22.97
C LEU A 162 2.00 -15.08 -23.38
N ARG A 163 2.46 -15.32 -24.60
CA ARG A 163 3.35 -14.43 -25.35
C ARG A 163 2.56 -13.66 -26.40
N ASN A 164 3.02 -12.47 -26.76
CA ASN A 164 2.36 -11.60 -27.75
C ASN A 164 2.26 -12.23 -29.15
N ASN A 165 3.05 -13.26 -29.45
CA ASN A 165 3.02 -14.07 -30.67
C ASN A 165 1.98 -15.22 -30.62
N ARG A 166 1.04 -15.20 -29.67
CA ARG A 166 0.01 -16.23 -29.41
C ARG A 166 0.55 -17.58 -28.95
N GLN A 167 1.83 -17.68 -28.60
CA GLN A 167 2.37 -18.86 -27.93
C GLN A 167 2.05 -18.80 -26.44
N THR A 168 2.06 -19.97 -25.81
CA THR A 168 1.90 -20.12 -24.37
C THR A 168 3.17 -20.72 -23.79
N THR A 169 3.55 -20.25 -22.60
CA THR A 169 4.63 -20.84 -21.80
C THR A 169 4.11 -21.12 -20.40
N ASP A 170 4.71 -22.06 -19.69
CA ASP A 170 4.32 -22.33 -18.31
C ASP A 170 4.97 -21.32 -17.35
N SER A 171 4.31 -21.00 -16.25
CA SER A 171 4.83 -20.11 -15.22
C SER A 171 6.16 -20.56 -14.60
N SER A 172 6.49 -21.86 -14.64
CA SER A 172 7.82 -22.37 -14.23
C SER A 172 8.98 -21.76 -15.03
N SER A 173 8.73 -21.19 -16.22
CA SER A 173 9.75 -20.43 -16.97
C SER A 173 10.24 -19.17 -16.25
N LEU A 174 9.52 -18.71 -15.22
CA LEU A 174 9.90 -17.56 -14.37
C LEU A 174 10.90 -17.94 -13.28
N GLU A 175 11.13 -19.22 -13.00
CA GLU A 175 12.04 -19.66 -11.94
C GLU A 175 13.46 -19.10 -12.17
N GLY A 176 14.04 -18.51 -11.12
CA GLY A 176 15.36 -17.90 -11.17
C GLY A 176 15.45 -16.60 -11.98
N HIS A 177 14.31 -15.99 -12.36
CA HIS A 177 14.26 -14.66 -12.97
C HIS A 177 13.83 -13.63 -11.94
N TYR A 178 14.40 -12.43 -12.03
CA TYR A 178 13.71 -11.25 -11.52
C TYR A 178 12.39 -11.09 -12.28
N VAL A 179 11.30 -10.84 -11.55
CA VAL A 179 9.97 -10.74 -12.16
C VAL A 179 9.35 -9.38 -11.89
N GLY A 180 8.97 -8.67 -12.95
CA GLY A 180 8.10 -7.51 -12.88
C GLY A 180 6.64 -7.91 -13.04
N VAL A 181 5.81 -7.84 -12.00
CA VAL A 181 4.37 -8.06 -12.12
C VAL A 181 3.71 -6.72 -12.45
N TYR A 182 3.27 -6.57 -13.70
CA TYR A 182 2.81 -5.29 -14.25
C TYR A 182 1.29 -5.24 -14.33
N PHE A 183 0.67 -4.41 -13.51
CA PHE A 183 -0.78 -4.16 -13.51
C PHE A 183 -1.07 -2.91 -14.33
N SER A 184 -1.79 -3.08 -15.44
CA SER A 184 -1.99 -2.01 -16.42
C SER A 184 -3.24 -2.22 -17.28
N ALA A 185 -3.65 -1.19 -18.01
CA ALA A 185 -4.74 -1.27 -18.98
C ALA A 185 -4.62 -0.22 -20.10
N HIS A 186 -5.11 -0.56 -21.28
CA HIS A 186 -5.00 0.26 -22.49
C HIS A 186 -5.73 1.60 -22.35
N TRP A 187 -6.90 1.57 -21.72
CA TRP A 187 -7.77 2.74 -21.56
C TRP A 187 -7.17 3.81 -20.63
N CYS A 188 -6.14 3.48 -19.86
CA CYS A 188 -5.52 4.36 -18.89
C CYS A 188 -4.34 5.13 -19.53
N PRO A 189 -4.37 6.47 -19.68
CA PRO A 189 -3.27 7.21 -20.28
C PRO A 189 -1.89 7.05 -19.62
N PRO A 190 -1.73 7.18 -18.28
CA PRO A 190 -0.43 6.99 -17.66
C PRO A 190 0.11 5.55 -17.81
N CYS A 191 -0.77 4.56 -17.97
CA CYS A 191 -0.37 3.18 -18.28
C CYS A 191 0.38 3.09 -19.62
N ARG A 192 -0.17 3.71 -20.67
CA ARG A 192 0.46 3.70 -22.00
C ARG A 192 1.81 4.39 -22.01
N SER A 193 1.95 5.51 -21.28
CA SER A 193 3.23 6.20 -21.12
C SER A 193 4.27 5.30 -20.45
N LEU A 194 3.92 4.68 -19.31
CA LEU A 194 4.84 3.79 -18.60
C LEU A 194 5.21 2.56 -19.42
N THR A 195 4.28 2.00 -20.22
CA THR A 195 4.59 0.84 -21.06
C THR A 195 5.72 1.12 -22.04
N ARG A 196 5.77 2.30 -22.64
CA ARG A 196 6.83 2.66 -23.60
C ARG A 196 8.20 2.63 -22.92
N VAL A 197 8.32 3.32 -21.78
CA VAL A 197 9.55 3.32 -20.98
C VAL A 197 9.90 1.90 -20.55
N LEU A 198 8.93 1.14 -20.03
CA LEU A 198 9.15 -0.21 -19.54
C LEU A 198 9.60 -1.19 -20.64
N VAL A 199 9.15 -1.01 -21.89
CA VAL A 199 9.63 -1.79 -23.04
C VAL A 199 11.10 -1.54 -23.33
N GLU A 200 11.53 -0.28 -23.26
CA GLU A 200 12.94 0.10 -23.42
C GLU A 200 13.78 -0.46 -22.28
N SER A 201 13.38 -0.21 -21.02
CA SER A 201 14.09 -0.74 -19.85
C SER A 201 14.18 -2.26 -19.83
N TYR A 202 13.09 -2.96 -20.21
CA TYR A 202 13.08 -4.42 -20.32
C TYR A 202 14.13 -4.93 -21.31
N ARG A 203 14.28 -4.26 -22.46
CA ARG A 203 15.29 -4.64 -23.47
C ARG A 203 16.69 -4.39 -22.93
N THR A 204 16.96 -3.19 -22.41
CA THR A 204 18.26 -2.81 -21.83
C THR A 204 18.73 -3.81 -20.77
N VAL A 205 17.84 -4.16 -19.82
CA VAL A 205 18.15 -5.12 -18.75
C VAL A 205 18.43 -6.52 -19.30
N LYS A 206 17.69 -6.99 -20.31
CA LYS A 206 17.95 -8.32 -20.89
C LYS A 206 19.21 -8.34 -21.76
N GLU A 207 19.51 -7.25 -22.46
CA GLU A 207 20.73 -7.10 -23.25
C GLU A 207 21.99 -7.06 -22.38
N SER A 208 21.90 -6.60 -21.12
CA SER A 208 22.99 -6.70 -20.14
C SER A 208 23.20 -8.12 -19.56
N GLY A 209 22.40 -9.09 -20.00
CA GLY A 209 22.50 -10.50 -19.60
C GLY A 209 21.73 -10.87 -18.33
N GLN A 210 20.96 -9.93 -17.76
CA GLN A 210 20.14 -10.22 -16.58
C GLN A 210 18.94 -11.12 -16.93
N LYS A 211 18.63 -12.05 -16.03
CA LYS A 211 17.43 -12.88 -16.12
C LYS A 211 16.22 -12.09 -15.63
N PHE A 212 15.64 -11.29 -16.51
CA PHE A 212 14.46 -10.48 -16.22
C PHE A 212 13.27 -10.89 -17.11
N GLU A 213 12.11 -11.04 -16.49
CA GLU A 213 10.84 -11.24 -17.18
C GLU A 213 9.73 -10.37 -16.58
N ILE A 214 8.77 -9.95 -17.41
CA ILE A 214 7.60 -9.21 -16.95
C ILE A 214 6.34 -10.07 -17.16
N VAL A 215 5.46 -10.07 -16.16
CA VAL A 215 4.14 -10.71 -16.22
C VAL A 215 3.08 -9.63 -16.18
N PHE A 216 2.46 -9.37 -17.32
CA PHE A 216 1.35 -8.44 -17.47
C PHE A 216 0.07 -9.03 -16.89
N VAL A 217 -0.56 -8.28 -15.99
CA VAL A 217 -1.86 -8.55 -15.38
C VAL A 217 -2.82 -7.45 -15.83
N SER A 218 -3.64 -7.78 -16.82
CA SER A 218 -4.53 -6.80 -17.44
C SER A 218 -5.71 -6.40 -16.55
N ALA A 219 -5.94 -5.09 -16.48
CA ALA A 219 -7.15 -4.45 -15.97
C ALA A 219 -8.02 -3.88 -17.12
N ASP A 220 -7.82 -4.36 -18.35
CA ASP A 220 -8.69 -4.03 -19.49
C ASP A 220 -10.11 -4.55 -19.26
N ARG A 221 -11.07 -3.90 -19.93
CA ARG A 221 -12.50 -4.18 -19.78
C ARG A 221 -13.04 -5.15 -20.84
N SER A 222 -12.21 -5.52 -21.82
CA SER A 222 -12.56 -6.47 -22.86
C SER A 222 -11.32 -7.23 -23.35
N GLU A 223 -11.53 -8.43 -23.89
CA GLU A 223 -10.45 -9.27 -24.42
C GLU A 223 -9.80 -8.62 -25.66
N GLU A 224 -10.55 -7.88 -26.46
CA GLU A 224 -10.05 -7.13 -27.62
C GLU A 224 -9.09 -6.02 -27.18
N SER A 225 -9.47 -5.26 -26.16
CA SER A 225 -8.64 -4.19 -25.59
C SER A 225 -7.34 -4.76 -25.02
N PHE A 226 -7.44 -5.89 -24.31
CA PHE A 226 -6.28 -6.65 -23.84
C PHE A 226 -5.36 -7.08 -24.98
N LYS A 227 -5.90 -7.73 -26.02
CA LYS A 227 -5.11 -8.22 -27.16
C LYS A 227 -4.40 -7.09 -27.90
N GLN A 228 -5.09 -5.97 -28.11
CA GLN A 228 -4.51 -4.80 -28.77
C GLN A 228 -3.31 -4.28 -27.99
N TYR A 229 -3.49 -4.03 -26.69
CA TYR A 229 -2.43 -3.44 -25.87
C TYR A 229 -1.28 -4.41 -25.58
N PHE A 230 -1.58 -5.68 -25.35
CA PHE A 230 -0.56 -6.71 -25.14
C PHE A 230 0.28 -6.96 -26.40
N SER A 231 -0.23 -6.65 -27.60
CA SER A 231 0.56 -6.77 -28.83
C SER A 231 1.78 -5.84 -28.89
N GLU A 232 1.77 -4.76 -28.10
CA GLU A 232 2.87 -3.80 -27.99
C GLU A 232 3.95 -4.24 -26.99
N MET A 233 3.71 -5.32 -26.22
CA MET A 233 4.55 -5.73 -25.09
C MET A 233 5.41 -6.96 -25.44
N PRO A 234 6.73 -6.96 -25.19
CA PRO A 234 7.63 -8.07 -25.53
C PRO A 234 7.65 -9.22 -24.48
N TRP A 235 6.87 -9.10 -23.41
CA TRP A 235 6.91 -9.98 -22.24
C TRP A 235 5.67 -10.88 -22.12
N LEU A 236 5.51 -11.55 -20.97
CA LEU A 236 4.45 -12.52 -20.72
C LEU A 236 3.16 -11.86 -20.19
N ALA A 237 2.02 -12.52 -20.33
CA ALA A 237 0.76 -12.07 -19.72
C ALA A 237 -0.02 -13.23 -19.10
N VAL A 238 -0.75 -12.94 -18.02
CA VAL A 238 -1.81 -13.84 -17.55
C VAL A 238 -2.95 -13.80 -18.57
N PRO A 239 -3.50 -14.96 -19.01
CA PRO A 239 -4.64 -14.98 -19.91
C PRO A 239 -5.79 -14.11 -19.43
N TYR A 240 -6.36 -13.27 -20.31
CA TYR A 240 -7.46 -12.38 -19.95
C TYR A 240 -8.67 -13.14 -19.37
N SER A 241 -8.97 -14.31 -19.95
CA SER A 241 -10.04 -15.22 -19.50
C SER A 241 -9.82 -15.81 -18.11
N ASP A 242 -8.59 -15.81 -17.58
CA ASP A 242 -8.31 -16.27 -16.22
C ASP A 242 -8.50 -15.12 -15.21
N GLU A 243 -9.75 -14.69 -15.06
CA GLU A 243 -10.12 -13.60 -14.14
C GLU A 243 -9.74 -13.92 -12.69
N ALA A 244 -9.87 -15.19 -12.30
CA ALA A 244 -9.55 -15.65 -10.95
C ALA A 244 -8.06 -15.47 -10.64
N ARG A 245 -7.15 -15.85 -11.55
CA ARG A 245 -5.71 -15.66 -11.35
C ARG A 245 -5.31 -14.19 -11.36
N ARG A 246 -5.87 -13.39 -12.28
CA ARG A 246 -5.66 -11.93 -12.30
C ARG A 246 -6.10 -11.29 -10.98
N SER A 247 -7.24 -11.71 -10.44
CA SER A 247 -7.74 -11.22 -9.16
C SER A 247 -6.90 -11.67 -7.97
N ARG A 248 -6.43 -12.93 -7.94
CA ARG A 248 -5.52 -13.40 -6.89
C ARG A 248 -4.19 -12.63 -6.89
N LEU A 249 -3.62 -12.33 -8.05
CA LEU A 249 -2.41 -11.49 -8.16
C LEU A 249 -2.66 -10.05 -7.68
N ASN A 250 -3.79 -9.46 -8.05
CA ASN A 250 -4.18 -8.13 -7.55
C ASN A 250 -4.28 -8.15 -6.01
N ARG A 251 -4.94 -9.16 -5.45
CA ARG A 251 -5.12 -9.33 -4.02
C ARG A 251 -3.81 -9.58 -3.28
N LEU A 252 -2.94 -10.44 -3.81
CA LEU A 252 -1.62 -10.77 -3.23
C LEU A 252 -0.81 -9.50 -2.98
N TYR A 253 -0.80 -8.59 -3.94
CA TYR A 253 -0.04 -7.34 -3.84
C TYR A 253 -0.86 -6.15 -3.35
N GLY A 254 -2.17 -6.30 -3.18
CA GLY A 254 -3.06 -5.26 -2.68
C GLY A 254 -3.21 -4.08 -3.64
N ILE A 255 -3.22 -4.34 -4.95
CA ILE A 255 -3.18 -3.29 -5.99
C ILE A 255 -4.46 -2.43 -5.94
N GLN A 256 -4.29 -1.13 -5.66
CA GLN A 256 -5.39 -0.16 -5.58
C GLN A 256 -5.55 0.70 -6.85
N GLY A 257 -4.51 0.76 -7.69
CA GLY A 257 -4.50 1.61 -8.88
C GLY A 257 -3.55 1.10 -9.95
N ILE A 258 -3.68 1.67 -11.14
CA ILE A 258 -2.82 1.39 -12.30
C ILE A 258 -2.28 2.70 -12.90
N PRO A 259 -1.07 2.70 -13.50
CA PRO A 259 -0.17 1.55 -13.59
C PRO A 259 0.56 1.26 -12.28
N THR A 260 0.72 -0.03 -11.96
CA THR A 260 1.57 -0.49 -10.84
C THR A 260 2.52 -1.57 -11.33
N LEU A 261 3.80 -1.48 -10.95
CA LEU A 261 4.82 -2.49 -11.25
C LEU A 261 5.42 -2.98 -9.93
N ILE A 262 5.20 -4.25 -9.63
CA ILE A 262 5.82 -4.94 -8.48
C ILE A 262 7.08 -5.66 -8.96
N LEU A 263 8.22 -5.41 -8.32
CA LEU A 263 9.48 -6.07 -8.63
C LEU A 263 9.72 -7.19 -7.62
N LEU A 264 10.07 -8.37 -8.13
CA LEU A 264 10.39 -9.55 -7.36
C LEU A 264 11.81 -10.04 -7.66
N ASP A 265 12.48 -10.61 -6.65
CA ASP A 265 13.75 -11.30 -6.82
C ASP A 265 13.57 -12.68 -7.48
N ALA A 266 14.70 -13.38 -7.70
CA ALA A 266 14.74 -14.67 -8.36
C ALA A 266 14.02 -15.79 -7.59
N GLU A 267 13.81 -15.59 -6.28
CA GLU A 267 13.10 -16.48 -5.37
C GLU A 267 11.61 -16.11 -5.25
N GLY A 268 11.19 -14.98 -5.83
CA GLY A 268 9.81 -14.48 -5.80
C GLY A 268 9.49 -13.63 -4.57
N HIS A 269 10.47 -13.18 -3.80
CA HIS A 269 10.26 -12.18 -2.75
C HIS A 269 10.19 -10.78 -3.35
N MET A 270 9.42 -9.92 -2.70
CA MET A 270 9.22 -8.55 -3.15
C MET A 270 10.46 -7.69 -2.93
N ILE A 271 11.00 -7.13 -4.01
CA ILE A 271 12.03 -6.10 -4.01
C ILE A 271 11.40 -4.73 -3.78
N SER A 272 10.42 -4.35 -4.61
CA SER A 272 9.83 -3.02 -4.59
C SER A 272 8.36 -3.04 -5.02
N ARG A 273 7.53 -2.19 -4.37
CA ARG A 273 6.16 -1.88 -4.81
C ARG A 273 6.13 -0.64 -5.70
N GLN A 274 7.23 0.07 -5.76
CA GLN A 274 7.42 1.38 -6.39
C GLN A 274 8.13 1.23 -7.75
N GLY A 275 8.07 0.05 -8.39
CA GLY A 275 8.78 -0.22 -9.63
C GLY A 275 8.49 0.78 -10.75
N ARG A 276 7.29 1.40 -10.77
CA ARG A 276 6.99 2.53 -11.66
C ARG A 276 7.95 3.71 -11.45
N VAL A 277 8.13 4.13 -10.19
CA VAL A 277 8.97 5.28 -9.83
C VAL A 277 10.43 4.95 -10.06
N GLU A 278 10.87 3.75 -9.67
CA GLU A 278 12.27 3.34 -9.84
C GLU A 278 12.66 3.24 -11.31
N VAL A 279 11.81 2.68 -12.17
CA VAL A 279 12.06 2.60 -13.62
C VAL A 279 12.10 3.99 -14.26
N LEU A 280 11.21 4.91 -13.86
CA LEU A 280 11.19 6.27 -14.41
C LEU A 280 12.42 7.10 -14.01
N ASN A 281 12.99 6.82 -12.85
CA ASN A 281 14.16 7.51 -12.32
C ASN A 281 15.50 6.84 -12.69
N ASP A 282 15.47 5.78 -13.50
CA ASP A 282 16.66 5.04 -13.94
C ASP A 282 16.55 4.74 -15.45
N PRO A 283 16.60 5.78 -16.31
CA PRO A 283 16.43 5.64 -17.75
C PRO A 283 17.48 4.73 -18.39
N GLU A 284 18.67 4.66 -17.81
CA GLU A 284 19.79 3.82 -18.28
C GLU A 284 19.80 2.41 -17.65
N CYS A 285 18.85 2.10 -16.76
CA CYS A 285 18.73 0.81 -16.07
C CYS A 285 19.98 0.41 -15.25
N GLN A 286 20.75 1.38 -14.76
CA GLN A 286 21.97 1.13 -13.99
C GLN A 286 21.68 0.65 -12.56
N LEU A 287 20.48 0.95 -12.05
CA LEU A 287 20.05 0.62 -10.69
C LEU A 287 19.24 -0.68 -10.63
N PHE A 288 19.12 -1.42 -11.74
CA PHE A 288 18.50 -2.74 -11.75
C PHE A 288 19.17 -3.67 -10.71
N PRO A 289 18.42 -4.41 -9.85
CA PRO A 289 17.00 -4.74 -9.95
C PRO A 289 16.03 -3.77 -9.26
N TRP A 290 16.35 -2.49 -9.21
CA TRP A 290 15.48 -1.40 -8.72
C TRP A 290 15.03 -1.61 -7.28
N HIS A 291 16.01 -1.82 -6.40
CA HIS A 291 15.78 -1.81 -4.97
C HIS A 291 15.27 -0.43 -4.51
N PRO A 292 14.36 -0.37 -3.52
CA PRO A 292 13.89 0.90 -2.98
C PRO A 292 15.05 1.77 -2.50
N ARG A 293 15.10 3.02 -2.96
CA ARG A 293 16.11 3.98 -2.50
C ARG A 293 15.75 4.52 -1.11
N PRO A 294 16.73 4.70 -0.20
CA PRO A 294 16.46 5.27 1.12
C PRO A 294 15.91 6.68 1.06
N VAL A 295 16.40 7.48 0.11
CA VAL A 295 16.03 8.89 -0.10
C VAL A 295 15.68 9.08 -1.56
N LEU A 296 14.57 9.76 -1.80
CA LEU A 296 14.12 10.12 -3.14
C LEU A 296 14.24 11.63 -3.34
N GLU A 297 14.41 12.03 -4.58
CA GLU A 297 14.17 13.41 -4.98
C GLU A 297 12.69 13.62 -5.23
N LEU A 298 12.11 14.67 -4.66
CA LEU A 298 10.71 14.99 -4.92
C LEU A 298 10.56 15.50 -6.36
N SER A 299 9.68 14.88 -7.13
CA SER A 299 9.32 15.34 -8.47
C SER A 299 7.84 15.07 -8.74
N GLU A 300 7.29 15.65 -9.81
CA GLU A 300 5.91 15.35 -10.25
C GLU A 300 5.65 13.84 -10.42
N SER A 301 6.69 13.08 -10.82
CA SER A 301 6.57 11.66 -11.09
C SER A 301 6.25 10.82 -9.86
N ASN A 302 6.71 11.25 -8.68
CA ASN A 302 6.59 10.52 -7.42
C ASN A 302 5.80 11.27 -6.33
N ALA A 303 5.33 12.49 -6.60
CA ALA A 303 4.50 13.28 -5.68
C ALA A 303 3.28 12.52 -5.12
N VAL A 304 2.74 11.55 -5.87
CA VAL A 304 1.65 10.67 -5.39
C VAL A 304 2.02 9.89 -4.12
N GLN A 305 3.31 9.63 -3.88
CA GLN A 305 3.80 8.94 -2.69
C GLN A 305 3.63 9.76 -1.41
N LEU A 306 3.51 11.09 -1.51
CA LEU A 306 3.19 11.96 -0.37
C LEU A 306 1.85 11.61 0.28
N HIS A 307 0.97 10.90 -0.44
CA HIS A 307 -0.30 10.41 0.08
C HIS A 307 -0.25 8.96 0.59
N GLU A 308 0.87 8.25 0.42
CA GLU A 308 1.02 6.84 0.87
C GLU A 308 1.34 6.73 2.36
N GLY A 309 1.77 7.81 3.00
CA GLY A 309 2.06 7.88 4.42
C GLY A 309 2.84 9.15 4.78
N PRO A 310 3.29 9.27 6.05
CA PRO A 310 4.15 10.37 6.47
C PRO A 310 5.44 10.42 5.64
N CYS A 311 5.85 11.63 5.26
CA CYS A 311 7.03 11.89 4.46
C CYS A 311 7.89 12.95 5.14
N LEU A 312 9.16 12.65 5.40
CA LEU A 312 10.16 13.67 5.72
C LEU A 312 10.60 14.33 4.41
N VAL A 313 10.51 15.65 4.35
CA VAL A 313 10.95 16.43 3.19
C VAL A 313 11.97 17.45 3.69
N LEU A 314 13.20 17.35 3.17
CA LEU A 314 14.24 18.33 3.33
C LEU A 314 14.26 19.24 2.10
N PHE A 315 13.79 20.47 2.26
CA PHE A 315 13.88 21.48 1.22
C PHE A 315 15.24 22.17 1.28
N VAL A 316 15.88 22.39 0.14
CA VAL A 316 17.17 23.10 0.00
C VAL A 316 17.11 24.06 -1.18
N ASP A 317 17.93 25.11 -1.13
CA ASP A 317 18.11 26.05 -2.25
C ASP A 317 19.02 25.35 -3.28
N ALA A 318 18.40 24.64 -4.22
CA ALA A 318 19.07 23.88 -5.28
C ALA A 318 18.25 24.00 -6.56
N GLU A 319 18.85 24.55 -7.62
CA GLU A 319 18.20 24.74 -8.93
C GLU A 319 18.45 23.55 -9.86
N GLU A 320 19.52 22.79 -9.62
CA GLU A 320 19.91 21.64 -10.46
C GLU A 320 19.93 20.32 -9.66
N GLU A 321 19.62 19.20 -10.34
CA GLU A 321 19.53 17.86 -9.73
C GLU A 321 20.81 17.44 -8.97
N GLY A 322 21.99 17.82 -9.49
CA GLY A 322 23.27 17.52 -8.85
C GLY A 322 23.52 18.27 -7.54
N GLU A 323 22.82 19.39 -7.30
CA GLU A 323 22.96 20.20 -6.10
C GLU A 323 22.19 19.60 -4.90
N LEU A 324 21.31 18.63 -5.16
CA LEU A 324 20.56 17.92 -4.12
C LEU A 324 21.37 16.80 -3.45
N GLU A 325 22.48 16.35 -4.06
CA GLU A 325 23.27 15.22 -3.55
C GLU A 325 23.79 15.43 -2.11
N PRO A 326 24.34 16.59 -1.72
CA PRO A 326 24.74 16.81 -0.33
C PRO A 326 23.58 16.65 0.67
N ALA A 327 22.37 17.08 0.29
CA ALA A 327 21.19 16.94 1.12
C ALA A 327 20.69 15.49 1.18
N LYS A 328 20.81 14.74 0.08
CA LYS A 328 20.54 13.29 0.04
C LYS A 328 21.52 12.56 0.97
N GLU A 329 22.82 12.81 0.84
CA GLU A 329 23.87 12.23 1.68
C GLU A 329 23.68 12.56 3.17
N LEU A 330 23.19 13.76 3.50
CA LEU A 330 22.91 14.19 4.87
C LEU A 330 21.87 13.30 5.57
N ILE A 331 20.78 12.95 4.87
CA ILE A 331 19.64 12.24 5.47
C ILE A 331 19.64 10.74 5.18
N GLN A 332 20.41 10.29 4.19
CA GLN A 332 20.46 8.88 3.77
C GLN A 332 20.83 7.90 4.90
N PRO A 333 21.85 8.13 5.74
CA PRO A 333 22.18 7.20 6.82
C PRO A 333 21.02 6.98 7.81
N ILE A 334 20.22 8.03 8.04
CA ILE A 334 19.03 7.96 8.90
C ILE A 334 17.95 7.13 8.21
N ALA A 335 17.68 7.39 6.94
CA ALA A 335 16.71 6.66 6.13
C ALA A 335 17.05 5.16 6.04
N GLU A 336 18.31 4.81 5.79
CA GLU A 336 18.82 3.44 5.75
C GLU A 336 18.65 2.72 7.09
N LYS A 337 18.97 3.40 8.20
CA LYS A 337 18.78 2.85 9.55
C LYS A 337 17.32 2.53 9.83
N ILE A 338 16.40 3.42 9.44
CA ILE A 338 14.96 3.17 9.57
C ILE A 338 14.52 2.03 8.64
N MET A 339 14.93 2.05 7.37
CA MET A 339 14.60 0.99 6.41
C MET A 339 15.06 -0.38 6.91
N ALA A 340 16.30 -0.52 7.36
CA ALA A 340 16.84 -1.78 7.90
C ALA A 340 16.08 -2.25 9.15
N LYS A 341 15.75 -1.33 10.07
CA LYS A 341 14.98 -1.63 11.28
C LYS A 341 13.60 -2.20 10.98
N TYR A 342 12.88 -1.64 10.00
CA TYR A 342 11.54 -2.09 9.65
C TYR A 342 11.56 -3.31 8.72
N LYS A 343 12.55 -3.41 7.83
CA LYS A 343 12.80 -4.63 7.03
C LYS A 343 13.05 -5.84 7.92
N ALA A 344 13.84 -5.71 8.98
CA ALA A 344 14.11 -6.80 9.94
C ALA A 344 12.86 -7.26 10.72
N LYS A 345 11.83 -6.40 10.82
CA LYS A 345 10.53 -6.75 11.42
C LYS A 345 9.51 -7.27 10.41
N GLU A 346 9.84 -7.22 9.11
CA GLU A 346 8.91 -7.39 8.00
C GLU A 346 7.70 -6.43 8.12
N GLU A 347 7.98 -5.20 8.53
CA GLU A 347 7.01 -4.12 8.63
C GLU A 347 7.28 -3.10 7.52
N GLU A 348 6.24 -2.39 7.10
CA GLU A 348 6.41 -1.28 6.16
C GLU A 348 7.09 -0.09 6.82
N MET A 349 7.82 0.68 6.02
CA MET A 349 8.43 1.91 6.50
C MET A 349 7.35 2.89 6.98
N PRO A 350 7.52 3.46 8.18
CA PRO A 350 6.55 4.41 8.75
C PRO A 350 6.71 5.83 8.20
N LEU A 351 7.83 6.11 7.51
CA LEU A 351 8.25 7.42 7.06
C LEU A 351 9.04 7.26 5.76
N LEU A 352 8.63 7.97 4.71
CA LEU A 352 9.39 8.12 3.46
C LEU A 352 10.32 9.34 3.56
N PHE A 353 11.41 9.36 2.81
CA PHE A 353 12.41 10.43 2.86
C PHE A 353 12.58 11.05 1.49
N PHE A 354 12.42 12.37 1.43
CA PHE A 354 12.55 13.17 0.23
C PHE A 354 13.52 14.33 0.44
N VAL A 355 14.21 14.70 -0.62
CA VAL A 355 14.84 16.01 -0.77
C VAL A 355 14.10 16.76 -1.88
N ALA A 356 13.87 18.06 -1.68
CA ALA A 356 13.20 18.94 -2.61
C ALA A 356 14.08 20.17 -2.89
N GLY A 357 14.26 20.51 -4.16
CA GLY A 357 14.94 21.73 -4.60
C GLY A 357 13.96 22.87 -4.90
N GLU A 358 14.39 23.80 -5.74
CA GLU A 358 13.57 24.89 -6.27
C GLU A 358 12.92 24.47 -7.60
N ASP A 359 11.69 23.98 -7.52
CA ASP A 359 10.88 23.64 -8.69
C ASP A 359 9.36 23.86 -8.45
N ASP A 360 8.59 23.88 -9.54
CA ASP A 360 7.13 24.09 -9.51
C ASP A 360 6.41 23.10 -8.59
N MET A 361 6.94 21.87 -8.47
CA MET A 361 6.37 20.82 -7.62
C MET A 361 6.58 21.12 -6.14
N SER A 362 7.79 21.54 -5.77
CA SER A 362 8.18 21.91 -4.41
C SER A 362 7.43 23.16 -3.95
N ASP A 363 7.28 24.15 -4.83
CA ASP A 363 6.48 25.35 -4.58
C ASP A 363 5.01 25.00 -4.35
N SER A 364 4.42 24.20 -5.24
CA SER A 364 3.04 23.72 -5.09
C SER A 364 2.82 22.97 -3.78
N LEU A 365 3.79 22.16 -3.36
CA LEU A 365 3.74 21.44 -2.09
C LEU A 365 3.81 22.40 -0.90
N ARG A 366 4.72 23.37 -0.93
CA ARG A 366 4.88 24.39 0.12
C ARG A 366 3.60 25.21 0.28
N ASP A 367 3.01 25.67 -0.83
CA ASP A 367 1.74 26.40 -0.84
C ASP A 367 0.61 25.58 -0.24
N TYR A 368 0.43 24.34 -0.74
CA TYR A 368 -0.64 23.46 -0.26
C TYR A 368 -0.51 23.15 1.23
N THR A 369 0.71 23.07 1.75
CA THR A 369 1.00 22.77 3.16
C THR A 369 1.24 24.01 4.02
N ASN A 370 1.17 25.21 3.45
CA ASN A 370 1.44 26.49 4.10
C ASN A 370 2.81 26.49 4.82
N LEU A 371 3.85 26.02 4.14
CA LEU A 371 5.23 26.00 4.66
C LEU A 371 5.96 27.31 4.35
N PRO A 372 6.93 27.74 5.20
CA PRO A 372 7.77 28.89 4.91
C PRO A 372 8.61 28.68 3.65
N GLU A 373 8.80 29.70 2.82
CA GLU A 373 9.62 29.60 1.59
C GLU A 373 11.12 29.43 1.89
N ALA A 374 11.60 29.91 3.04
CA ALA A 374 13.01 29.83 3.40
C ALA A 374 13.53 28.39 3.40
N ALA A 375 14.71 28.18 2.82
CA ALA A 375 15.47 26.95 2.94
C ALA A 375 16.86 27.20 3.59
N PRO A 376 17.52 26.16 4.12
CA PRO A 376 17.04 24.78 4.13
C PRO A 376 15.93 24.57 5.19
N LEU A 377 14.92 23.75 4.87
CA LEU A 377 13.76 23.51 5.73
C LEU A 377 13.53 22.01 5.94
N LEU A 378 13.58 21.56 7.19
CA LEU A 378 13.28 20.18 7.56
C LEU A 378 11.84 20.03 8.03
N THR A 379 11.07 19.21 7.31
CA THR A 379 9.65 18.98 7.62
C THR A 379 9.28 17.51 7.61
N ILE A 380 8.23 17.16 8.36
CA ILE A 380 7.49 15.91 8.16
C ILE A 380 6.05 16.28 7.80
N LEU A 381 5.56 15.73 6.70
CA LEU A 381 4.21 15.93 6.18
C LEU A 381 3.42 14.63 6.31
N ASP A 382 2.26 14.70 6.96
CA ASP A 382 1.28 13.61 7.00
C ASP A 382 -0.02 14.10 6.37
N MET A 383 -0.14 13.87 5.06
CA MET A 383 -1.32 14.26 4.27
C MET A 383 -2.60 13.58 4.75
N SER A 384 -2.49 12.36 5.29
CA SER A 384 -3.63 11.60 5.79
C SER A 384 -4.17 12.14 7.11
N ALA A 385 -3.27 12.60 7.99
CA ALA A 385 -3.61 13.29 9.23
C ALA A 385 -3.91 14.78 9.03
N ARG A 386 -3.69 15.32 7.81
CA ARG A 386 -3.68 16.77 7.52
C ARG A 386 -2.80 17.55 8.50
N ALA A 387 -1.63 17.00 8.78
CA ALA A 387 -0.70 17.54 9.75
C ALA A 387 0.69 17.72 9.14
N LYS A 388 1.36 18.80 9.54
CA LYS A 388 2.78 19.05 9.27
C LYS A 388 3.52 19.21 10.58
N TYR A 389 4.81 18.92 10.52
CA TYR A 389 5.75 19.12 11.62
C TYR A 389 6.93 19.85 11.02
N VAL A 390 7.25 21.02 11.55
CA VAL A 390 8.34 21.87 11.06
C VAL A 390 9.44 21.87 12.11
N ARG A 391 10.68 21.65 11.68
CA ARG A 391 11.85 21.78 12.55
C ARG A 391 12.62 23.03 12.14
N ASP A 392 12.37 24.10 12.88
CA ASP A 392 13.08 25.37 12.74
C ASP A 392 14.43 25.29 13.49
N VAL A 393 15.53 25.26 12.73
CA VAL A 393 16.91 25.20 13.23
C VAL A 393 17.82 26.02 12.32
N GLU A 394 18.87 26.63 12.90
CA GLU A 394 19.86 27.41 12.15
C GLU A 394 20.69 26.53 11.19
N GLU A 395 20.95 25.27 11.57
CA GLU A 395 21.72 24.32 10.77
C GLU A 395 21.09 22.93 10.85
N ILE A 396 20.95 22.27 9.69
CA ILE A 396 20.43 20.91 9.59
C ILE A 396 21.62 19.96 9.55
N THR A 397 21.80 19.21 10.65
CA THR A 397 22.84 18.18 10.77
C THR A 397 22.21 16.79 10.85
N PRO A 398 22.97 15.70 10.59
CA PRO A 398 22.44 14.34 10.71
C PRO A 398 21.85 14.03 12.09
N ALA A 399 22.43 14.60 13.16
CA ALA A 399 21.93 14.45 14.52
C ALA A 399 20.56 15.12 14.72
N VAL A 400 20.36 16.31 14.13
CA VAL A 400 19.06 17.02 14.17
C VAL A 400 18.00 16.21 13.43
N VAL A 401 18.32 15.70 12.24
CA VAL A 401 17.42 14.87 11.42
C VAL A 401 17.06 13.59 12.17
N GLU A 402 18.04 12.89 12.74
CA GLU A 402 17.81 11.68 13.50
C GLU A 402 16.92 11.93 14.74
N GLN A 403 17.18 13.01 15.49
CA GLN A 403 16.34 13.37 16.62
C GLN A 403 14.90 13.68 16.18
N PHE A 404 14.73 14.43 15.09
CA PHE A 404 13.42 14.81 14.58
C PHE A 404 12.59 13.58 14.16
N VAL A 405 13.21 12.65 13.42
CA VAL A 405 12.59 11.38 13.04
C VAL A 405 12.24 10.54 14.26
N ASN A 406 13.15 10.41 15.23
CA ASN A 406 12.88 9.63 16.44
C ASN A 406 11.75 10.22 17.29
N ASP A 407 11.68 11.54 17.42
CA ASP A 407 10.61 12.22 18.14
C ASP A 407 9.26 12.09 17.41
N PHE A 408 9.25 12.11 16.08
CA PHE A 408 8.05 11.83 15.28
C PHE A 408 7.55 10.41 15.51
N LEU A 409 8.43 9.41 15.36
CA LEU A 409 8.09 7.99 15.53
C LEU A 409 7.68 7.65 16.97
N ALA A 410 8.13 8.44 17.95
CA ALA A 410 7.73 8.33 19.35
C ALA A 410 6.50 9.18 19.71
N GLU A 411 5.85 9.82 18.72
CA GLU A 411 4.68 10.70 18.91
C GLU A 411 4.91 11.86 19.88
N LYS A 412 6.15 12.38 19.95
CA LYS A 412 6.53 13.49 20.83
C LYS A 412 6.37 14.87 20.19
N LEU A 413 6.28 14.91 18.86
CA LEU A 413 6.14 16.16 18.12
C LEU A 413 4.70 16.68 18.19
N LYS A 414 4.56 18.01 18.20
CA LYS A 414 3.26 18.66 18.13
C LYS A 414 2.89 18.86 16.65
N PRO A 415 1.73 18.36 16.19
CA PRO A 415 1.27 18.58 14.83
C PRO A 415 0.78 20.01 14.65
N GLU A 416 1.10 20.60 13.50
CA GLU A 416 0.49 21.81 12.96
C GLU A 416 -0.49 21.43 11.84
N PRO A 417 -1.65 22.09 11.71
CA PRO A 417 -2.60 21.77 10.65
C PRO A 417 -2.07 22.15 9.25
N ILE A 418 -2.43 21.33 8.26
CA ILE A 418 -2.34 21.63 6.83
C ILE A 418 -3.64 22.29 6.34
#